data_AF-A0A924W755-F1
#
_entry.id   AF-A0A924W755-F1
#
_cell.length_a   1.000
_cell.length_b   1.000
_cell.length_c   1.000
_cell.angle_alpha   90.00
_cell.angle_beta   90.00
_cell.angle_gamma   90.00
#
_symmetry.space_group_name_H-M   'P 1'
#
loop_
_entity.id
_entity.type
_entity.pdbx_description
1 polymer ?
#
loop_
_entity_poly.entity_id
_entity_poly.type
_entity_poly.pdbx_seq_one_letter_code
_entity_poly.pdbx_strand_id
1 'polypeptide(L)'
;GKVRIYGSGLVSSHSESFWALSGDAATGKQPERRPFDLDQVCETSFEIDHFQPIYYVLESFEQLRDAMNEYAEKVLNEKKKLGTLVGGRR
;
A
#
# COMPACT_ATOMS: atom_id res chain seq x y z
N GLY A 1 21.20 4.07 -3.43
CA GLY A 1 20.17 4.50 -4.41
C GLY A 1 19.33 5.61 -3.80
N LYS A 2 18.80 6.55 -4.60
CA LYS A 2 17.87 7.59 -4.11
C LYS A 2 16.45 7.02 -4.05
N VAL A 3 15.71 7.29 -2.97
CA VAL A 3 14.27 6.98 -2.85
C VAL A 3 13.52 7.77 -3.92
N ARG A 4 12.60 7.12 -4.62
CA ARG A 4 11.77 7.72 -5.68
C ARG A 4 10.31 7.46 -5.35
N ILE A 5 9.46 8.42 -5.65
CA ILE A 5 8.03 8.32 -5.41
C ILE A 5 7.35 7.78 -6.66
N TYR A 6 6.52 6.76 -6.47
CA TYR A 6 5.71 6.15 -7.51
C TYR A 6 4.28 5.97 -6.97
N GLY A 7 3.30 6.53 -7.68
CA GLY A 7 1.88 6.53 -7.27
C GLY A 7 1.19 7.82 -7.71
N SER A 8 0.09 7.72 -8.45
CA SER A 8 -0.59 8.88 -9.05
C SER A 8 -1.13 9.89 -8.03
N GLY A 9 -1.49 9.45 -6.82
CA GLY A 9 -1.97 10.32 -5.73
C GLY A 9 -0.89 11.12 -5.00
N LEU A 10 0.35 10.62 -4.93
CA LEU A 10 1.46 11.35 -4.30
C LEU A 10 2.05 12.42 -5.23
N VAL A 11 1.92 12.19 -6.54
CA VAL A 11 2.39 13.10 -7.59
C VAL A 11 1.44 14.29 -7.77
N SER A 12 0.18 14.19 -7.33
CA SER A 12 -0.80 15.28 -7.46
C SER A 12 -0.62 16.43 -6.47
N SER A 13 0.19 16.27 -5.42
CA SER A 13 0.46 17.33 -4.45
C SER A 13 1.96 17.47 -4.19
N HIS A 14 2.53 18.60 -4.62
CA HIS A 14 3.97 18.91 -4.46
C HIS A 14 4.40 18.84 -2.99
N SER A 15 3.52 19.24 -2.06
CA SER A 15 3.76 19.19 -0.62
C SER A 15 3.78 17.76 -0.07
N GLU A 16 2.98 16.85 -0.61
CA GLU A 16 2.96 15.47 -0.15
C GLU A 16 4.19 14.69 -0.62
N SER A 17 4.65 14.95 -1.84
CA SER A 17 5.94 14.42 -2.31
C SER A 17 7.11 14.87 -1.43
N PHE A 18 7.12 16.12 -0.99
CA PHE A 18 8.13 16.65 -0.07
C PHE A 18 8.01 16.01 1.32
N TRP A 19 6.81 15.90 1.87
CA TRP A 19 6.56 15.23 3.15
C TRP A 19 7.02 13.76 3.13
N ALA A 20 6.70 13.00 2.08
CA ALA A 20 7.10 11.59 1.95
C ALA A 20 8.63 11.40 1.92
N LEU A 21 9.37 12.29 1.25
CA LEU A 21 10.83 12.18 1.09
C LEU A 21 11.63 12.83 2.21
N SER A 22 11.17 13.98 2.70
CA SER A 22 11.97 14.85 3.57
C SER A 22 11.31 15.13 4.92
N GLY A 23 10.02 14.84 5.06
CA GLY A 23 9.26 15.20 6.26
C GLY A 23 9.07 16.72 6.37
N ASP A 24 8.68 17.17 7.55
CA ASP A 24 8.58 18.58 7.89
C ASP A 24 9.89 19.06 8.50
N ALA A 25 10.63 19.85 7.73
CA ALA A 25 11.92 20.41 8.14
C ALA A 25 11.79 21.41 9.31
N ALA A 26 10.63 22.04 9.50
CA ALA A 26 10.42 23.01 10.57
C ALA A 26 10.14 22.34 11.91
N THR A 27 9.47 21.18 11.91
CA THR A 27 9.16 20.42 13.14
C THR A 27 10.07 19.21 13.37
N GLY A 28 10.89 18.83 12.38
CA GLY A 28 11.73 17.64 12.40
C GLY A 28 10.94 16.33 12.28
N LYS A 29 9.62 16.39 12.06
CA LYS A 29 8.77 15.21 11.93
C LYS A 29 8.98 14.57 10.56
N GLN A 30 9.07 13.25 10.53
CA GLN A 30 9.11 12.48 9.30
C GLN A 30 8.00 11.43 9.32
N PRO A 31 7.43 11.08 8.16
CA PRO A 31 6.52 9.95 8.10
C PRO A 31 7.30 8.65 8.28
N GLU A 32 6.60 7.65 8.78
CA GLU A 32 7.15 6.31 8.91
C GLU A 32 7.32 5.68 7.53
N ARG A 33 8.48 5.07 7.27
CA ARG A 33 8.75 4.36 6.02
C ARG A 33 8.94 2.89 6.32
N ARG A 34 8.03 2.05 5.86
CA ARG A 34 8.06 0.60 6.08
C ARG A 34 8.42 -0.13 4.78
N PRO A 35 9.05 -1.31 4.84
CA PRO A 35 9.15 -2.20 3.69
C PRO A 35 7.76 -2.53 3.16
N PHE A 36 7.62 -2.65 1.84
CA PHE A 36 6.36 -3.03 1.22
C PHE A 36 5.91 -4.44 1.65
N ASP A 37 4.70 -4.51 2.20
CA ASP A 37 3.99 -5.74 2.54
C ASP A 37 2.52 -5.52 2.18
N LEU A 38 2.00 -6.31 1.24
CA LEU A 38 0.67 -6.11 0.70
C LEU A 38 -0.44 -6.41 1.72
N ASP A 39 -0.26 -7.40 2.59
CA ASP A 39 -1.26 -7.73 3.62
C ASP A 39 -1.38 -6.55 4.60
N GLN A 40 -0.23 -5.98 5.02
CA GLN A 40 -0.20 -4.79 5.89
C GLN A 40 -0.77 -3.54 5.20
N VAL A 41 -0.49 -3.35 3.91
CA VAL A 41 -1.07 -2.24 3.13
C VAL A 41 -2.60 -2.35 3.10
N CYS A 42 -3.15 -3.55 2.88
CA CYS A 42 -4.58 -3.78 2.85
C CYS A 42 -5.26 -3.61 4.22
N GLU A 43 -4.54 -3.85 5.31
CA GLU A 43 -5.03 -3.66 6.69
C GLU A 43 -4.90 -2.21 7.20
N THR A 44 -4.09 -1.39 6.54
CA THR A 44 -3.82 -0.01 6.96
C THR A 44 -4.95 0.93 6.52
N SER A 45 -5.61 1.56 7.50
CA SER A 45 -6.57 2.63 7.24
C SER A 45 -5.88 3.86 6.64
N PHE A 46 -6.50 4.50 5.66
CA PHE A 46 -6.01 5.73 5.05
C PHE A 46 -7.02 6.87 5.20
N GLU A 47 -6.52 8.10 5.36
CA GLU A 47 -7.32 9.34 5.32
C GLU A 47 -6.89 10.19 4.12
N ILE A 48 -7.84 10.78 3.40
CA ILE A 48 -7.55 11.59 2.19
C ILE A 48 -7.28 13.06 2.49
N ASP A 49 -7.67 13.54 3.67
CA ASP A 49 -7.61 14.97 4.05
C ASP A 49 -6.28 15.36 4.72
N HIS A 50 -5.45 14.38 5.09
CA HIS A 50 -4.20 14.59 5.82
C HIS A 50 -3.02 13.89 5.16
N PHE A 51 -1.81 14.37 5.45
CA PHE A 51 -0.59 13.71 5.03
C PHE A 51 -0.50 12.31 5.61
N GLN A 52 -0.11 11.33 4.78
CA GLN A 52 -0.04 9.95 5.25
C GLN A 52 1.03 9.80 6.36
N PRO A 53 0.70 9.10 7.46
CA PRO A 53 1.66 8.83 8.52
C PRO A 53 2.65 7.71 8.15
N ILE A 54 2.28 6.83 7.22
CA ILE A 54 3.03 5.64 6.82
C ILE A 54 3.16 5.61 5.29
N TYR A 55 4.37 5.39 4.79
CA TYR A 55 4.67 5.11 3.40
C TYR A 55 5.36 3.75 3.26
N TYR A 56 4.93 2.97 2.27
CA TYR A 56 5.52 1.67 1.97
C TYR A 56 6.54 1.80 0.84
N VAL A 57 7.75 1.30 1.08
CA VAL A 57 8.88 1.40 0.17
C VAL A 57 9.02 0.10 -0.63
N LEU A 58 8.85 0.23 -1.94
CA LEU A 58 9.06 -0.83 -2.91
C LEU A 58 10.54 -0.90 -3.31
N GLU A 59 11.09 -2.10 -3.38
CA GLU A 59 12.44 -2.33 -3.94
C GLU A 59 12.42 -2.38 -5.47
N SER A 60 11.31 -2.88 -6.05
CA SER A 60 11.08 -2.94 -7.50
C SER A 60 9.59 -2.88 -7.82
N PHE A 61 9.24 -2.54 -9.07
CA PHE A 61 7.86 -2.65 -9.55
C PHE A 61 7.38 -4.11 -9.68
N GLU A 62 8.32 -5.05 -9.85
CA GLU A 62 8.02 -6.47 -9.93
C GLU A 62 7.47 -6.97 -8.60
N GLN A 63 8.02 -6.49 -7.47
CA GLN A 63 7.51 -6.79 -6.14
C GLN A 63 6.03 -6.45 -5.99
N LEU A 64 5.61 -5.29 -6.48
CA LEU A 64 4.19 -4.89 -6.47
C LEU A 64 3.33 -5.78 -7.35
N ARG A 65 3.79 -6.06 -8.57
CA ARG A 65 3.08 -6.92 -9.54
C ARG A 65 2.86 -8.31 -8.95
N ASP A 66 3.92 -8.91 -8.43
CA ASP A 66 3.91 -10.29 -7.96
C ASP A 66 3.03 -10.43 -6.71
N ALA A 67 3.13 -9.48 -5.77
CA ALA A 67 2.25 -9.46 -4.59
C ALA A 67 0.76 -9.31 -4.98
N MET A 68 0.44 -8.44 -5.94
CA MET A 68 -0.93 -8.26 -6.41
C MET A 68 -1.51 -9.52 -7.06
N ASN A 69 -0.69 -10.26 -7.82
CA ASN A 69 -1.09 -11.53 -8.41
C ASN A 69 -1.39 -12.58 -7.33
N GLU A 70 -0.49 -12.72 -6.35
CA GLU A 70 -0.67 -13.65 -5.23
C GLU A 70 -1.93 -13.33 -4.42
N TYR A 71 -2.17 -12.05 -4.13
CA TYR A 71 -3.38 -11.61 -3.46
C TYR A 71 -4.65 -11.92 -4.24
N ALA A 72 -4.65 -11.68 -5.56
CA ALA A 72 -5.78 -12.00 -6.42
C ALA A 72 -6.08 -13.51 -6.41
N GLU A 73 -5.06 -14.35 -6.47
CA GLU A 73 -5.21 -15.81 -6.37
C GLU A 73 -5.78 -16.23 -5.00
N LYS A 74 -5.29 -15.64 -3.90
CA LYS A 74 -5.80 -15.88 -2.54
C LYS A 74 -7.30 -15.57 -2.43
N VAL A 75 -7.71 -14.38 -2.88
CA VAL A 75 -9.13 -13.94 -2.85
C VAL A 75 -10.02 -14.84 -3.72
N LEU A 76 -9.55 -15.25 -4.90
CA LEU A 76 -10.29 -16.16 -5.78
C LEU A 76 -10.45 -17.56 -5.17
N ASN A 77 -9.39 -18.06 -4.53
CA ASN A 77 -9.41 -19.36 -3.85
C ASN A 77 -10.33 -19.36 -2.62
N GLU A 78 -10.36 -18.27 -1.85
CA GLU A 78 -11.30 -18.08 -0.75
C GLU A 78 -12.76 -18.08 -1.24
N LYS A 79 -13.06 -17.37 -2.33
CA LYS A 79 -14.41 -17.37 -2.95
C LYS A 79 -14.82 -18.75 -3.45
N LYS A 80 -13.90 -19.54 -4.04
CA LYS A 80 -14.18 -20.93 -4.43
C LYS A 80 -14.51 -21.81 -3.22
N LYS A 81 -13.76 -21.69 -2.11
CA LYS A 81 -14.06 -22.44 -0.88
C LYS A 81 -15.43 -22.07 -0.32
N LEU A 82 -15.78 -20.78 -0.28
CA LEU A 82 -17.07 -20.31 0.22
C LEU A 82 -18.24 -20.79 -0.66
N GLY A 83 -18.08 -20.77 -2.00
CA GLY A 83 -19.09 -21.25 -2.94
C GLY A 83 -19.39 -22.76 -2.80
N THR A 84 -18.35 -23.57 -2.56
CA THR A 84 -18.52 -25.02 -2.32
C THR A 84 -19.23 -25.30 -1.00
N LEU A 85 -19.02 -24.48 0.03
CA LEU A 85 -19.65 -24.65 1.35
C LEU A 85 -21.12 -24.21 1.39
N VAL A 86 -21.49 -23.20 0.59
CA VAL A 86 -22.88 -22.69 0.53
C VAL A 86 -23.74 -23.50 -0.45
N GLY A 87 -23.16 -24.06 -1.52
CA GLY A 87 -23.87 -24.92 -2.47
C GLY A 87 -24.27 -26.31 -1.95
N GLY A 88 -23.88 -26.67 -0.72
CA GLY A 88 -24.11 -27.98 -0.11
C GLY A 88 -25.37 -28.11 0.75
N ARG A 89 -26.13 -27.04 0.99
CA ARG A 89 -27.42 -27.11 1.72
C ARG A 89 -28.58 -26.86 0.75
N ARG A 90 -29.08 -27.96 0.18
CA ARG A 90 -30.46 -28.06 -0.30
C ARG A 90 -31.42 -28.09 0.87
#